data_AF-A0A941NE29-F1
#
_entry.id   AF-A0A941NE29-F1
#
_cell.length_a   1.000
_cell.length_b   1.000
_cell.length_c   1.000
_cell.angle_alpha   90.00
_cell.angle_beta   90.00
_cell.angle_gamma   90.00
#
_symmetry.space_group_name_H-M   'P 1'
#
loop_
_entity.id
_entity.type
_entity.pdbx_description
1 polymer ?
#
loop_
_entity_poly.entity_id
_entity_poly.type
_entity_poly.pdbx_seq_one_letter_code
_entity_poly.pdbx_strand_id
1 'polypeptide(L)'
;MKTMMRSSLLALAAAAFVSGHAQAQATGAVPLTNINFDMWCQEQEHLPPDRCDKRLPEDDAKFQAYVATIQGYEVPYLQDRQEKADMNRIIFHNDPIDHSHKPGTPSNPAPQDSPPSD
;
A
#
# COMPACT_ATOMS: atom_id res chain seq x y z
N MET A 1 43.68 51.57 -13.72
CA MET A 1 42.89 50.91 -12.65
C MET A 1 41.69 50.28 -13.35
N LYS A 2 41.61 48.94 -13.49
CA LYS A 2 40.95 48.01 -12.54
C LYS A 2 39.55 48.56 -12.17
N THR A 3 38.43 47.95 -12.52
CA THR A 3 38.11 46.52 -12.65
C THR A 3 36.82 46.36 -13.45
N MET A 4 36.78 45.30 -14.26
CA MET A 4 35.59 44.66 -14.78
C MET A 4 34.65 44.28 -13.62
N MET A 5 33.34 44.47 -13.81
CA MET A 5 32.35 43.61 -13.16
C MET A 5 31.31 43.25 -14.21
N ARG A 6 31.54 42.08 -14.82
CA ARG A 6 30.67 41.46 -15.80
C ARG A 6 29.39 41.02 -15.08
N SER A 7 28.28 41.64 -15.42
CA SER A 7 26.94 41.09 -15.17
C SER A 7 26.84 39.73 -15.88
N SER A 8 26.75 38.65 -15.10
CA SER A 8 26.40 37.34 -15.62
C SER A 8 25.06 36.93 -15.02
N LEU A 9 24.05 37.24 -15.82
CA LEU A 9 22.68 36.76 -15.75
C LEU A 9 22.65 35.22 -15.92
N LEU A 10 21.73 34.61 -15.17
CA LEU A 10 21.05 33.34 -15.44
C LEU A 10 21.93 32.12 -15.81
N ALA A 11 22.22 31.30 -14.82
CA ALA A 11 22.40 29.86 -15.01
C ALA A 11 21.13 29.14 -14.52
N LEU A 12 20.06 29.18 -15.34
CA LEU A 12 18.92 28.26 -15.22
C LEU A 12 19.33 26.97 -15.95
N ALA A 13 20.12 26.12 -15.28
CA ALA A 13 20.47 24.81 -15.82
C ALA A 13 19.34 23.82 -15.49
N ALA A 14 18.69 23.36 -16.55
CA ALA A 14 17.64 22.36 -16.53
C ALA A 14 18.08 21.08 -15.80
N ALA A 15 17.47 20.83 -14.63
CA ALA A 15 17.39 19.48 -14.08
C ALA A 15 16.26 18.77 -14.83
N ALA A 16 16.66 18.09 -15.91
CA ALA A 16 15.80 17.20 -16.67
C ALA A 16 15.20 16.13 -15.75
N PHE A 17 13.87 16.03 -15.77
CA PHE A 17 13.05 14.84 -15.59
C PHE A 17 13.74 13.62 -14.98
N VAL A 18 13.85 13.59 -13.65
CA VAL A 18 13.81 12.31 -12.93
C VAL A 18 12.35 12.12 -12.50
N SER A 19 11.52 11.75 -13.47
CA SER A 19 10.22 11.12 -13.19
C SER A 19 10.47 9.68 -12.75
N GLY A 20 11.17 9.52 -11.62
CA GLY A 20 11.14 8.28 -10.88
C GLY A 20 9.72 8.11 -10.39
N HIS A 21 8.95 7.27 -11.08
CA HIS A 21 7.66 6.80 -10.60
C HIS A 21 7.94 5.92 -9.39
N ALA A 22 8.14 6.55 -8.24
CA ALA A 22 7.93 5.90 -6.97
C ALA A 22 6.43 5.60 -6.91
N GLN A 23 6.04 4.43 -7.43
CA GLN A 23 4.74 3.84 -7.16
C GLN A 23 4.66 3.71 -5.65
N ALA A 24 3.99 4.68 -5.03
CA ALA A 24 3.67 4.66 -3.63
C ALA A 24 3.04 3.30 -3.33
N GLN A 25 3.71 2.49 -2.53
CA GLN A 25 3.07 1.37 -1.87
C GLN A 25 2.05 1.99 -0.94
N ALA A 26 0.83 2.20 -1.46
CA ALA A 26 -0.25 2.78 -0.70
C ALA A 26 -0.50 1.86 0.49
N THR A 27 -0.20 2.35 1.68
CA THR A 27 -0.52 1.73 2.96
C THR A 27 -2.05 1.69 3.06
N GLY A 28 -2.66 0.62 2.56
CA GLY A 28 -4.10 0.45 2.39
C GLY A 28 -4.54 -0.04 1.00
N ALA A 29 -3.61 -0.20 0.04
CA ALA A 29 -3.93 -0.82 -1.23
C ALA A 29 -4.31 -2.29 -1.04
N VAL A 30 -5.51 -2.62 -1.51
CA VAL A 30 -5.95 -3.99 -1.71
C VAL A 30 -4.88 -4.71 -2.56
N PRO A 31 -4.33 -5.85 -2.12
CA PRO A 31 -3.32 -6.58 -2.89
C PRO A 31 -3.99 -7.17 -4.13
N LEU A 32 -3.76 -6.54 -5.27
CA LEU A 32 -4.27 -6.98 -6.57
C LEU A 32 -3.30 -7.97 -7.18
N THR A 33 -3.82 -9.08 -7.72
CA THR A 33 -3.01 -10.00 -8.51
C THR A 33 -2.83 -9.41 -9.90
N ASN A 34 -1.86 -8.50 -10.05
CA ASN A 34 -1.64 -7.83 -11.32
C ASN A 34 -0.68 -8.62 -12.23
N ILE A 35 -1.07 -8.71 -13.49
CA ILE A 35 -0.26 -9.26 -14.59
C ILE A 35 0.88 -8.29 -14.89
N ASN A 36 2.11 -8.78 -15.08
CA ASN A 36 3.24 -7.93 -15.44
C ASN A 36 3.13 -7.39 -16.88
N PHE A 37 3.84 -6.29 -17.18
CA PHE A 37 3.82 -5.66 -18.51
C PHE A 37 4.26 -6.61 -19.63
N ASP A 38 5.34 -7.38 -19.44
CA ASP A 38 5.90 -8.22 -20.50
C ASP A 38 4.94 -9.34 -20.91
N MET A 39 4.26 -9.93 -19.92
CA MET A 39 3.22 -10.94 -20.12
C MET A 39 2.01 -10.32 -20.80
N TRP A 40 1.55 -9.14 -20.36
CA TRP A 40 0.47 -8.42 -21.04
C TRP A 40 0.82 -8.09 -22.49
N CYS A 41 2.02 -7.58 -22.72
CA CYS A 41 2.48 -7.17 -24.04
C CYS A 41 2.59 -8.36 -25.01
N GLN A 42 3.06 -9.51 -24.53
CA GLN A 42 3.21 -10.72 -25.35
C GLN A 42 1.90 -11.49 -25.53
N GLU A 43 1.12 -11.67 -24.46
CA GLU A 43 -0.07 -12.51 -24.48
C GLU A 43 -1.32 -11.75 -24.92
N GLN A 44 -1.41 -10.46 -24.59
CA GLN A 44 -2.60 -9.65 -24.86
C GLN A 44 -2.46 -8.79 -26.12
N GLU A 45 -1.36 -8.06 -26.26
CA GLU A 45 -1.09 -7.28 -27.47
C GLU A 45 -0.42 -8.11 -28.58
N HIS A 46 -0.02 -9.36 -28.30
CA HIS A 46 0.61 -10.27 -29.26
C HIS A 46 1.89 -9.69 -29.91
N LEU A 47 2.61 -8.86 -29.15
CA LEU A 47 3.84 -8.24 -29.61
C LEU A 47 5.04 -9.17 -29.39
N PRO A 48 6.05 -9.12 -30.26
CA PRO A 48 7.25 -9.92 -30.06
C PRO A 48 8.05 -9.42 -28.85
N PRO A 49 8.79 -10.30 -28.14
CA PRO A 49 9.47 -9.95 -26.89
C PRO A 49 10.43 -8.77 -27.02
N ASP A 50 11.16 -8.70 -28.13
CA ASP A 50 12.12 -7.63 -28.42
C ASP A 50 11.47 -6.25 -28.54
N ARG A 51 10.19 -6.20 -28.92
CA ARG A 51 9.37 -4.99 -28.87
C ARG A 51 8.98 -4.70 -27.41
N CYS A 52 8.41 -5.65 -26.69
CA CYS A 52 8.01 -5.45 -25.29
C CYS A 52 9.16 -4.90 -24.41
N ASP A 53 10.37 -5.41 -24.58
CA ASP A 53 11.56 -4.99 -23.83
C ASP A 53 11.87 -3.49 -23.95
N LYS A 54 11.57 -2.85 -25.09
CA LYS A 54 11.91 -1.41 -25.25
C LYS A 54 10.94 -0.47 -24.55
N ARG A 55 9.84 -0.98 -23.96
CA ARG A 55 8.81 -0.23 -23.22
C ARG A 55 8.59 1.19 -23.74
N LEU A 56 7.92 1.30 -24.89
CA LEU A 56 7.59 2.61 -25.42
C LEU A 56 6.53 3.29 -24.54
N PRO A 57 6.52 4.63 -24.46
CA PRO A 57 5.53 5.36 -23.68
C PRO A 57 4.08 5.03 -24.05
N GLU A 58 3.85 4.72 -25.33
CA GLU A 58 2.54 4.32 -25.86
C GLU A 58 2.10 2.96 -25.31
N ASP A 59 3.03 2.00 -25.21
CA ASP A 59 2.76 0.66 -24.67
C ASP A 59 2.47 0.75 -23.17
N ASP A 60 3.26 1.55 -22.43
CA ASP A 60 3.05 1.78 -20.99
C ASP A 60 1.67 2.43 -20.74
N ALA A 61 1.26 3.41 -21.55
CA ALA A 61 -0.04 4.05 -21.41
C ALA A 61 -1.20 3.06 -21.61
N LYS A 62 -1.10 2.18 -22.61
CA LYS A 62 -2.08 1.12 -22.84
C LYS A 62 -2.11 0.11 -21.71
N PHE A 63 -0.95 -0.30 -21.19
CA PHE A 63 -0.86 -1.21 -20.06
C PHE A 63 -1.53 -0.61 -18.82
N GLN A 64 -1.28 0.67 -18.51
CA GLN A 64 -1.94 1.34 -17.38
C GLN A 64 -3.46 1.39 -17.55
N ALA A 65 -3.97 1.63 -18.76
CA ALA A 65 -5.41 1.59 -19.03
C ALA A 65 -5.99 0.17 -18.83
N TYR A 66 -5.27 -0.87 -19.23
CA TYR A 66 -5.64 -2.26 -18.98
C TYR A 66 -5.68 -2.57 -17.49
N VAL A 67 -4.63 -2.19 -16.74
CA VAL A 67 -4.57 -2.33 -15.29
C VAL A 67 -5.75 -1.62 -14.61
N ALA A 68 -6.05 -0.38 -15.00
CA ALA A 68 -7.17 0.38 -14.45
C ALA A 68 -8.53 -0.32 -14.67
N THR A 69 -8.69 -0.99 -15.81
CA THR A 69 -9.91 -1.76 -16.10
C THR A 69 -10.06 -2.93 -15.13
N ILE A 70 -9.01 -3.72 -14.90
CA ILE A 70 -9.02 -4.83 -13.94
C ILE A 70 -9.28 -4.32 -12.52
N GLN A 71 -8.58 -3.25 -12.13
CA GLN A 71 -8.73 -2.65 -10.81
C GLN A 71 -10.17 -2.23 -10.51
N GLY A 72 -10.89 -1.70 -11.51
CA GLY A 72 -12.29 -1.32 -11.37
C GLY A 72 -13.21 -2.47 -10.93
N TYR A 73 -12.87 -3.72 -11.28
CA TYR A 73 -13.65 -4.89 -10.90
C TYR A 73 -13.11 -5.61 -9.66
N GLU A 74 -11.79 -5.65 -9.49
CA GLU A 74 -11.18 -6.51 -8.47
C GLU A 74 -11.10 -5.82 -7.10
N VAL A 75 -10.85 -4.51 -7.05
CA VAL A 75 -10.84 -3.75 -5.79
C VAL A 75 -12.16 -3.88 -5.01
N PRO A 76 -13.35 -3.63 -5.58
CA PRO A 76 -14.60 -3.72 -4.83
C PRO A 76 -14.89 -5.15 -4.36
N TYR A 77 -14.58 -6.15 -5.19
CA TYR A 77 -14.74 -7.55 -4.82
C TYR A 77 -13.88 -7.93 -3.61
N LEU A 78 -12.61 -7.53 -3.62
CA LEU A 78 -11.68 -7.83 -2.53
C LEU A 78 -12.03 -7.07 -1.25
N GLN A 79 -12.51 -5.82 -1.36
CA GLN A 79 -13.01 -5.05 -0.22
C GLN A 79 -14.21 -5.72 0.45
N ASP A 80 -15.23 -6.11 -0.32
CA ASP A 80 -16.42 -6.82 0.20
C ASP A 80 -16.03 -8.13 0.90
N ARG A 81 -15.09 -8.88 0.32
CA ARG A 81 -14.55 -10.09 0.94
C ARG A 81 -13.88 -9.82 2.29
N GLN A 82 -13.09 -8.76 2.36
CA GLN A 82 -12.37 -8.39 3.57
C GLN A 82 -13.33 -7.91 4.66
N GLU A 83 -14.30 -7.07 4.31
CA GLU A 83 -15.35 -6.61 5.23
C GLU A 83 -16.15 -7.79 5.81
N LYS A 84 -16.52 -8.77 4.97
CA LYS A 84 -17.20 -9.99 5.43
C LYS A 84 -16.33 -10.83 6.36
N ALA A 85 -15.05 -10.97 6.06
CA ALA A 85 -14.11 -11.69 6.93
C ALA A 85 -13.95 -10.99 8.29
N ASP A 86 -13.85 -9.66 8.29
CA ASP A 86 -13.75 -8.86 9.51
C ASP A 86 -15.03 -8.90 10.33
N MET A 87 -16.20 -8.82 9.69
CA MET A 87 -17.50 -9.01 10.34
C MET A 87 -17.63 -10.39 10.99
N ASN A 88 -17.28 -11.46 10.26
CA ASN A 88 -17.27 -12.80 10.84
C ASN A 88 -16.35 -12.87 12.05
N ARG A 89 -15.15 -12.28 11.97
CA ARG A 89 -14.22 -12.25 13.10
C ARG A 89 -14.82 -11.52 14.30
N ILE A 90 -15.45 -10.37 14.08
CA ILE A 90 -16.06 -9.58 15.17
C ILE A 90 -17.24 -10.31 15.79
N ILE A 91 -18.12 -10.92 14.98
CA ILE A 91 -19.32 -11.60 15.47
C ILE A 91 -18.97 -12.90 16.21
N PHE A 92 -18.09 -13.73 15.64
CA PHE A 92 -17.78 -15.05 16.22
C PHE A 92 -16.72 -15.01 17.33
N HIS A 93 -15.87 -13.98 17.40
CA HIS A 93 -14.83 -13.90 18.44
C HIS A 93 -15.08 -12.82 19.50
N ASN A 94 -16.15 -12.01 19.38
CA ASN A 94 -16.63 -11.15 20.46
C ASN A 94 -18.00 -11.58 20.97
N ASP A 95 -18.40 -12.85 20.81
CA ASP A 95 -19.59 -13.36 21.49
C ASP A 95 -19.34 -13.38 23.00
N PRO A 96 -20.05 -12.55 23.80
CA PRO A 96 -19.87 -12.53 25.25
C PRO A 96 -20.24 -13.86 25.94
N ILE A 97 -20.90 -14.80 25.25
CA ILE A 97 -21.22 -16.13 25.77
C ILE A 97 -19.98 -17.06 25.80
N ASP A 98 -19.02 -16.87 24.88
CA ASP A 98 -17.75 -17.63 24.86
C ASP A 98 -16.79 -17.19 25.98
N HIS A 99 -17.04 -16.03 26.60
CA HIS A 99 -16.42 -15.63 27.86
C HIS A 99 -17.17 -16.24 29.05
N SER A 100 -17.39 -17.56 29.01
CA SER A 100 -17.98 -18.27 30.14
C SER A 100 -17.13 -18.08 31.39
N HIS A 101 -17.77 -17.46 32.38
CA HIS A 101 -17.31 -17.22 33.74
C HIS A 101 -16.42 -18.35 34.27
N LYS A 102 -15.17 -18.04 34.64
CA LYS A 102 -14.47 -18.88 35.62
C LYS A 102 -15.22 -18.76 36.95
N PRO A 103 -15.80 -19.84 37.50
CA PRO A 103 -16.33 -19.79 38.85
C PRO A 103 -15.13 -19.78 39.80
N GLY A 104 -15.06 -18.75 40.64
CA GLY A 104 -14.18 -18.71 41.81
C GLY A 104 -12.76 -18.23 41.54
N THR A 105 -12.55 -16.93 41.60
CA THR A 105 -11.34 -16.41 42.24
C THR A 105 -11.77 -15.22 43.07
N PRO A 106 -11.85 -15.34 44.41
CA PRO A 106 -12.12 -14.18 45.24
C PRO A 106 -11.00 -13.18 45.03
N SER A 107 -11.34 -11.97 44.59
CA SER A 107 -10.43 -10.83 44.57
C SER A 107 -9.93 -10.62 45.99
N ASN A 108 -8.67 -10.97 46.23
CA ASN A 108 -8.00 -10.77 47.50
C ASN A 108 -8.01 -9.26 47.80
N PRO A 109 -8.55 -8.79 48.93
CA PRO A 109 -8.43 -7.38 49.30
C PRO A 109 -6.95 -7.04 49.51
N ALA A 110 -6.58 -5.83 49.09
CA ALA A 110 -5.22 -5.31 49.10
C ALA A 110 -4.48 -5.55 50.44
N PRO A 111 -3.15 -5.73 50.42
CA PRO A 111 -2.37 -5.94 51.64
C PRO A 111 -2.56 -4.80 52.62
N GLN A 112 -2.95 -5.16 53.85
CA GLN A 112 -3.11 -4.27 54.98
C GLN A 112 -1.78 -3.58 55.31
N ASP A 113 -1.89 -2.29 55.67
CA ASP A 113 -0.84 -1.48 56.26
C ASP A 113 -0.02 -2.28 57.28
N SER A 114 1.28 -2.36 57.07
CA SER A 114 2.21 -2.92 58.04
C SER A 114 2.57 -1.86 59.09
N PRO A 115 2.39 -2.14 60.38
CA PRO A 115 3.37 -1.72 61.38
C PRO A 115 3.89 -2.97 62.12
N PRO A 116 5.19 -3.04 62.46
CA PRO A 116 5.64 -2.54 63.77
C PRO A 116 7.08 -1.98 63.76
N SER A 117 7.34 -0.88 64.50
CA SER A 117 8.00 -0.83 65.82
C SER A 117 9.53 -0.95 65.81
N ASP A 118 10.19 0.16 66.13
CA ASP A 118 11.23 0.28 67.15
C ASP A 118 10.95 1.57 67.96
#